data_AF-A0AA85ESL4-F1
#
_entry.id   AF-A0AA85ESL4-F1
#
_cell.length_a   1.000
_cell.length_b   1.000
_cell.length_c   1.000
_cell.angle_alpha   90.00
_cell.angle_beta   90.00
_cell.angle_gamma   90.00
#
_symmetry.space_group_name_H-M   'P 1'
#
loop_
_entity.id
_entity.type
_entity.pdbx_description
1 polymer ?
#
loop_
_entity_poly.entity_id
_entity_poly.type
_entity_poly.pdbx_seq_one_letter_code
_entity_poly.pdbx_strand_id
1 'polypeptide(L)'
;MTVTYSSVVATAKYWTFIRLLFMWKGSVYRLVWFEFLVFVGIYSVLSVTYRFILSETLKRYFELLCIYCGRYNETVPVAFVLGFYVSLIVQRWWEQFLALPWPDRLALFITAFCHGNAERPTRIRRNIVRYINLSYCIALRAISSRARLRFPTEEHLVSAGLMTQEELDIYRSTQPSEYTLYFVPLVWALDMVTKAREEGYIRFDRAVEILTNEITSFRSKLGTIFAYDWVNPPLVYTQTVTIAVYGYFGTCLLAWQYLDPSKKYEGHDVDIYVPIFGLLRFFFYIGWLKVAESLINPFGEDVDDFEIEYLIERNLQFFLLPLILLLILLLILHWNPCVYVVW
;
A
#
# COMPACT_ATOMS: atom_id res chain seq x y z
N MET A 1 -6.83 5.28 -7.71
CA MET A 1 -7.88 4.30 -7.40
C MET A 1 -7.38 2.87 -7.57
N THR A 2 -7.03 2.26 -6.42
CA THR A 2 -6.76 0.83 -6.18
C THR A 2 -7.76 -0.04 -6.95
N VAL A 3 -7.30 -1.16 -7.50
CA VAL A 3 -8.15 -2.02 -8.33
C VAL A 3 -9.02 -2.91 -7.45
N THR A 4 -10.30 -2.54 -7.34
CA THR A 4 -11.32 -3.35 -6.67
C THR A 4 -11.98 -4.29 -7.66
N TYR A 5 -11.86 -5.60 -7.44
CA TYR A 5 -12.50 -6.64 -8.26
C TYR A 5 -13.40 -7.58 -7.44
N SER A 6 -13.69 -7.24 -6.18
CA SER A 6 -14.48 -8.08 -5.26
C SER A 6 -15.86 -8.44 -5.80
N SER A 7 -16.53 -7.52 -6.51
CA SER A 7 -17.84 -7.77 -7.13
C SER A 7 -17.77 -8.77 -8.29
N VAL A 8 -16.65 -8.80 -9.02
CA VAL A 8 -16.42 -9.74 -10.15
C VAL A 8 -16.25 -11.16 -9.64
N VAL A 9 -15.62 -11.32 -8.47
CA VAL A 9 -15.33 -12.62 -7.85
C VAL A 9 -16.32 -13.03 -6.75
N ALA A 10 -17.38 -12.25 -6.54
CA ALA A 10 -18.35 -12.48 -5.46
C ALA A 10 -19.04 -13.85 -5.56
N THR A 11 -19.18 -14.40 -6.78
CA THR A 11 -19.75 -15.73 -7.01
C THR A 11 -18.75 -16.63 -7.74
N ALA A 12 -18.50 -17.82 -7.19
CA ALA A 12 -17.67 -18.84 -7.81
C ALA A 12 -18.39 -19.48 -9.02
N LYS A 13 -18.14 -18.93 -10.22
CA LYS A 13 -18.58 -19.48 -11.51
C LYS A 13 -17.36 -20.05 -12.26
N TYR A 14 -17.60 -20.95 -13.20
CA TYR A 14 -16.54 -21.65 -13.96
C TYR A 14 -15.47 -20.71 -14.58
N TRP A 15 -15.86 -19.51 -15.02
CA TRP A 15 -14.98 -18.56 -15.72
C TRP A 15 -14.55 -17.36 -14.87
N THR A 16 -14.84 -17.34 -13.57
CA THR A 16 -14.65 -16.15 -12.73
C THR A 16 -13.20 -15.66 -12.73
N PHE A 17 -12.21 -16.54 -12.53
CA PHE A 17 -10.79 -16.14 -12.54
C PHE A 17 -10.23 -15.95 -13.95
N ILE A 18 -10.77 -16.67 -14.95
CA ILE A 18 -10.36 -16.48 -16.34
C ILE A 18 -10.71 -15.07 -16.81
N ARG A 19 -11.81 -14.48 -16.34
CA ARG A 19 -12.15 -13.07 -16.60
C ARG A 19 -11.12 -12.09 -16.06
N LEU A 20 -10.47 -12.39 -14.93
CA LEU A 20 -9.45 -11.51 -14.35
C LEU A 20 -8.20 -11.43 -15.23
N LEU A 21 -7.87 -12.49 -15.97
CA LEU A 21 -6.75 -12.51 -16.92
C LEU A 21 -6.93 -11.53 -18.09
N PHE A 22 -8.13 -11.03 -18.33
CA PHE A 22 -8.40 -10.02 -19.37
C PHE A 22 -8.38 -8.58 -18.84
N MET A 23 -8.16 -8.37 -17.55
CA MET A 23 -8.02 -7.04 -16.97
C MET A 23 -6.61 -6.50 -17.20
N TRP A 24 -6.48 -5.23 -17.64
CA TRP A 24 -5.19 -4.58 -17.85
C TRP A 24 -4.71 -3.76 -16.65
N LYS A 25 -5.63 -3.02 -16.02
CA LYS A 25 -5.31 -2.15 -14.88
C LYS A 25 -4.99 -3.01 -13.65
N GLY A 26 -3.84 -2.78 -13.00
CA GLY A 26 -3.36 -3.59 -11.87
C GLY A 26 -2.95 -5.02 -12.24
N SER A 27 -2.76 -5.29 -13.54
CA SER A 27 -2.47 -6.64 -14.02
C SER A 27 -0.98 -6.98 -14.00
N VAL A 28 -0.68 -8.27 -13.91
CA VAL A 28 0.68 -8.80 -14.07
C VAL A 28 1.29 -8.39 -15.42
N TYR A 29 0.48 -8.31 -16.49
CA TYR A 29 0.96 -7.93 -17.82
C TYR A 29 1.51 -6.50 -17.82
N ARG A 30 0.81 -5.58 -17.17
CA ARG A 30 1.25 -4.18 -17.06
C ARG A 30 2.51 -4.03 -16.21
N LEU A 31 2.76 -4.92 -15.25
CA LEU A 31 3.97 -4.88 -14.42
C LEU A 31 5.19 -5.54 -15.09
N VAL A 32 4.98 -6.49 -16.00
CA VAL A 32 6.03 -7.37 -16.53
C VAL A 32 6.37 -7.10 -18.00
N TRP A 33 5.56 -6.32 -18.74
CA TRP A 33 5.71 -6.17 -20.19
C TRP A 33 7.10 -5.69 -20.61
N PHE A 34 7.74 -4.79 -19.86
CA PHE A 34 9.03 -4.24 -20.22
C PHE A 34 10.13 -5.30 -20.09
N GLU A 35 10.20 -5.98 -18.94
CA GLU A 35 11.14 -7.08 -18.71
C GLU A 35 10.90 -8.24 -19.67
N PHE A 36 9.64 -8.51 -20.01
CA PHE A 36 9.28 -9.52 -21.00
C PHE A 36 9.84 -9.17 -22.38
N LEU A 37 9.69 -7.92 -22.84
CA LEU A 37 10.25 -7.48 -24.12
C LEU A 37 11.78 -7.54 -24.13
N VAL A 38 12.43 -7.16 -23.04
CA VAL A 38 13.89 -7.27 -22.89
C VAL A 38 14.33 -8.73 -22.97
N PHE A 39 13.66 -9.63 -22.23
CA PHE A 39 13.98 -11.06 -22.23
C PHE A 39 13.79 -11.68 -23.62
N VAL A 40 12.65 -11.45 -24.27
CA VAL A 40 12.37 -11.96 -25.62
C VAL A 40 13.34 -11.37 -26.64
N GLY A 41 13.70 -10.09 -26.51
CA GLY A 41 14.68 -9.43 -27.37
C GLY A 41 16.06 -10.09 -27.28
N ILE A 42 16.59 -10.27 -26.06
CA ILE A 42 17.89 -10.92 -25.84
C ILE A 42 17.85 -12.38 -26.30
N TYR A 43 16.79 -13.11 -25.96
CA TYR A 43 16.61 -14.50 -26.40
C TYR A 43 16.63 -14.61 -27.93
N SER A 44 15.92 -13.72 -28.62
CA SER A 44 15.85 -13.70 -30.08
C SER A 44 17.20 -13.37 -30.72
N VAL A 45 17.94 -12.42 -30.15
CA VAL A 45 19.30 -12.08 -30.61
C VAL A 45 20.23 -13.29 -30.48
N LEU A 46 20.19 -14.01 -29.35
CA LEU A 46 20.97 -15.22 -29.15
C LEU A 46 20.61 -16.32 -30.16
N SER A 47 19.31 -16.55 -30.39
CA SER A 47 18.82 -17.56 -31.35
C SER A 47 19.23 -17.24 -32.79
N VAL A 48 19.10 -15.98 -33.22
CA VAL A 48 19.56 -15.52 -34.54
C VAL A 48 21.07 -15.65 -34.68
N THR A 49 21.82 -15.29 -33.64
CA THR A 49 23.29 -15.42 -33.63
C THR A 49 23.72 -16.87 -33.78
N TYR A 50 23.11 -17.79 -33.01
CA TYR A 50 23.39 -19.22 -33.10
C TYR A 50 23.14 -19.78 -34.51
N ARG A 51 22.04 -19.39 -35.15
CA ARG A 51 21.62 -19.94 -36.45
C ARG A 51 22.42 -19.40 -37.63
N PHE A 52 22.66 -18.09 -37.66
CA PHE A 52 23.16 -17.41 -38.86
C PHE A 52 24.58 -16.88 -38.76
N ILE A 53 25.09 -16.64 -37.55
CA ILE A 53 26.36 -15.94 -37.34
C ILE A 53 27.46 -16.90 -36.87
N LEU A 54 27.14 -17.80 -35.93
CA LEU A 54 28.16 -18.70 -35.37
C LEU A 54 28.68 -19.70 -36.41
N SER A 55 30.00 -19.89 -36.42
CA SER A 55 30.65 -20.98 -37.16
C SER A 55 30.37 -22.33 -36.51
N GLU A 56 30.52 -23.43 -37.25
CA GLU A 56 30.23 -24.79 -36.75
C GLU A 56 30.98 -25.13 -35.45
N THR A 57 32.22 -24.67 -35.31
CA THR A 57 32.99 -24.86 -34.07
C THR A 57 32.39 -24.09 -32.89
N LEU A 58 31.99 -22.83 -33.10
CA LEU A 58 31.39 -22.00 -32.05
C LEU A 58 29.97 -22.46 -31.69
N LYS A 59 29.20 -22.94 -32.66
CA LYS A 59 27.88 -23.57 -32.43
C LYS A 59 27.98 -24.73 -31.44
N ARG A 60 28.99 -25.59 -31.61
CA ARG A 60 29.21 -26.72 -30.69
C ARG A 60 29.51 -26.27 -29.26
N TYR A 61 30.30 -25.21 -29.06
CA TYR A 61 30.54 -24.65 -27.73
C TYR A 61 29.27 -24.01 -27.15
N PHE A 62 28.49 -23.31 -27.98
CA PHE A 62 27.21 -22.72 -27.57
C PHE A 62 26.20 -23.79 -27.14
N GLU A 63 26.07 -24.87 -27.91
CA GLU A 63 25.21 -26.03 -27.60
C GLU A 63 25.58 -26.63 -26.24
N LEU A 64 26.88 -26.88 -26.00
CA LEU A 64 27.37 -27.40 -24.72
C LEU A 64 27.08 -26.43 -23.56
N LEU A 65 27.22 -25.12 -23.78
CA LEU A 65 26.90 -24.12 -22.78
C LEU A 65 25.39 -24.09 -22.45
N CYS A 66 24.52 -24.19 -23.47
CA CYS A 66 23.07 -24.25 -23.27
C CYS A 66 22.67 -25.48 -22.45
N ILE A 67 23.21 -26.65 -22.78
CA ILE A 67 22.97 -27.90 -22.04
C ILE A 67 23.49 -27.78 -20.61
N TYR A 68 24.68 -27.21 -20.40
CA TYR A 68 25.22 -26.94 -19.07
C TYR A 68 24.28 -26.05 -18.26
N CYS A 69 23.86 -24.92 -18.81
CA CYS A 69 22.90 -24.03 -18.16
C CYS A 69 21.58 -24.75 -17.85
N GLY A 70 21.06 -25.56 -18.77
CA GLY A 70 19.84 -26.34 -18.58
C GLY A 70 19.90 -27.25 -17.36
N ARG A 71 21.00 -27.98 -17.18
CA ARG A 71 21.19 -28.89 -16.05
C ARG A 71 21.18 -28.19 -14.69
N TYR A 72 21.83 -27.03 -14.58
CA TYR A 72 21.88 -26.29 -13.31
C TYR A 72 20.62 -25.48 -13.04
N ASN A 73 19.88 -25.10 -14.09
CA ASN A 73 18.66 -24.31 -13.95
C ASN A 73 17.59 -25.02 -13.10
N GLU A 74 17.50 -26.35 -13.21
CA GLU A 74 16.54 -27.16 -12.43
C GLU A 74 16.88 -27.25 -10.94
N THR A 75 18.12 -26.96 -10.56
CA THR A 75 18.58 -27.06 -9.17
C THR A 75 18.28 -25.82 -8.33
N VAL A 76 17.97 -24.68 -8.97
CA VAL A 76 17.78 -23.41 -8.26
C VAL A 76 16.38 -23.36 -7.63
N PRO A 77 16.26 -23.25 -6.29
CA PRO A 77 14.97 -23.28 -5.60
C PRO A 77 14.29 -21.90 -5.60
N VAL A 78 14.08 -21.30 -6.78
CA VAL A 78 13.52 -19.94 -6.92
C VAL A 78 12.16 -19.82 -6.26
N ALA A 79 11.28 -20.81 -6.45
CA ALA A 79 9.93 -20.82 -5.88
C ALA A 79 9.93 -20.73 -4.35
N PHE A 80 10.89 -21.39 -3.70
CA PHE A 80 11.02 -21.39 -2.25
C PHE A 80 11.40 -20.00 -1.74
N VAL A 81 12.51 -19.44 -2.26
CA VAL A 81 13.03 -18.13 -1.85
C VAL A 81 11.99 -17.03 -2.11
N LEU A 82 11.35 -17.08 -3.28
CA LEU A 82 10.33 -16.11 -3.67
C LEU A 82 9.06 -16.24 -2.82
N GLY A 83 8.63 -17.47 -2.51
CA GLY A 83 7.46 -17.72 -1.68
C GLY A 83 7.56 -17.14 -0.27
N PHE A 84 8.68 -17.35 0.42
CA PHE A 84 8.89 -16.75 1.75
C PHE A 84 8.95 -15.23 1.69
N TYR A 85 9.66 -14.69 0.70
CA TYR A 85 9.80 -13.25 0.55
C TYR A 85 8.46 -12.57 0.27
N VAL A 86 7.71 -13.06 -0.73
CA VAL A 86 6.40 -12.49 -1.08
C VAL A 86 5.42 -12.61 0.08
N SER A 87 5.43 -13.73 0.81
CA SER A 87 4.57 -13.90 2.00
C SER A 87 4.86 -12.85 3.07
N LEU A 88 6.14 -12.57 3.35
CA LEU A 88 6.54 -11.50 4.27
C LEU A 88 6.03 -10.13 3.79
N ILE A 89 6.18 -9.82 2.49
CA ILE A 89 5.72 -8.54 1.95
C ILE A 89 4.20 -8.40 2.04
N VAL A 90 3.44 -9.42 1.65
CA VAL A 90 1.97 -9.42 1.73
C VAL A 90 1.49 -9.26 3.17
N GLN A 91 2.13 -9.92 4.13
CA GLN A 91 1.81 -9.75 5.55
C GLN A 91 2.04 -8.31 6.00
N ARG A 92 3.21 -7.73 5.70
CA ARG A 92 3.52 -6.33 6.04
C ARG A 92 2.57 -5.34 5.37
N TRP A 93 2.22 -5.59 4.11
CA TRP A 93 1.25 -4.79 3.37
C TRP A 93 -0.11 -4.76 4.09
N TRP A 94 -0.61 -5.94 4.50
CA TRP A 94 -1.89 -6.04 5.20
C TRP A 94 -1.87 -5.41 6.59
N GLU A 95 -0.80 -5.61 7.35
CA GLU A 95 -0.62 -4.99 8.67
C GLU A 95 -0.58 -3.46 8.58
N GLN A 96 0.08 -2.90 7.56
CA GLN A 96 0.07 -1.45 7.30
C GLN A 96 -1.33 -0.94 6.96
N PHE A 97 -2.10 -1.68 6.15
CA PHE A 97 -3.50 -1.33 5.86
C PHE A 97 -4.36 -1.28 7.12
N LEU A 98 -4.26 -2.32 7.97
CA LEU A 98 -5.02 -2.39 9.23
C LEU A 98 -4.59 -1.34 10.26
N ALA A 99 -3.33 -0.89 10.18
CA ALA A 99 -2.81 0.17 11.03
C ALA A 99 -3.34 1.56 10.64
N LEU A 100 -3.90 1.78 9.45
CA LEU A 100 -4.47 3.08 9.05
C LEU A 100 -5.58 3.50 10.03
N PRO A 101 -5.39 4.59 10.80
CA PRO A 101 -6.37 4.99 11.78
C PRO A 101 -7.52 5.78 11.15
N TRP A 102 -8.71 5.52 11.66
CA TRP A 102 -9.96 6.17 11.25
C TRP A 102 -10.45 7.10 12.36
N PRO A 103 -10.75 8.38 12.10
CA PRO A 103 -11.16 9.34 13.13
C PRO A 103 -12.59 9.10 13.65
N ASP A 104 -13.36 8.26 12.97
CA ASP A 104 -14.78 7.95 13.20
C ASP A 104 -15.10 7.64 14.66
N ARG A 105 -14.34 6.72 15.25
CA ARG A 105 -14.61 6.26 16.61
C ARG A 105 -14.47 7.39 17.62
N LEU A 106 -13.46 8.24 17.44
CA LEU A 106 -13.31 9.40 18.32
C LEU A 106 -14.36 10.47 18.02
N ALA A 107 -14.70 10.70 16.75
CA ALA A 107 -15.77 11.63 16.38
C ALA A 107 -17.12 11.23 17.04
N LEU A 108 -17.43 9.94 17.11
CA LEU A 108 -18.60 9.42 17.82
C LEU A 108 -18.51 9.69 19.33
N PHE A 109 -17.38 9.36 19.97
CA PHE A 109 -17.23 9.56 21.41
C PHE A 109 -17.23 11.04 21.81
N ILE A 110 -16.56 11.91 21.07
CA ILE A 110 -16.55 13.34 21.40
C ILE A 110 -17.94 13.95 21.24
N THR A 111 -18.72 13.47 20.27
CA THR A 111 -20.13 13.87 20.10
C THR A 111 -21.00 13.39 21.27
N ALA A 112 -20.78 12.17 21.75
CA ALA A 112 -21.53 11.60 22.86
C ALA A 112 -21.18 12.22 24.22
N PHE A 113 -19.90 12.56 24.44
CA PHE A 113 -19.42 12.96 25.77
C PHE A 113 -19.26 14.46 25.97
N CYS A 114 -19.01 15.25 24.91
CA CYS A 114 -18.88 16.71 24.99
C CYS A 114 -20.24 17.37 24.74
N HIS A 115 -20.92 17.74 25.81
CA HIS A 115 -22.28 18.24 25.79
C HIS A 115 -22.35 19.74 25.48
N GLY A 116 -23.50 20.18 24.95
CA GLY A 116 -23.83 21.58 24.73
C GLY A 116 -23.75 22.01 23.27
N ASN A 117 -24.68 22.87 22.88
CA ASN A 117 -24.82 23.41 21.53
C ASN A 117 -24.34 24.87 21.43
N ALA A 118 -23.89 25.44 22.55
CA ALA A 118 -23.26 26.75 22.57
C ALA A 118 -21.97 26.75 21.74
N GLU A 119 -21.47 27.94 21.45
CA GLU A 119 -20.30 28.13 20.61
C GLU A 119 -19.05 27.43 21.17
N ARG A 120 -18.81 27.53 22.48
CA ARG A 120 -17.64 26.93 23.15
C ARG A 120 -17.54 25.40 23.01
N PRO A 121 -18.54 24.58 23.42
CA PRO A 121 -18.47 23.13 23.26
C PRO A 121 -18.44 22.70 21.79
N THR A 122 -19.09 23.47 20.90
CA THR A 122 -19.01 23.23 19.45
C THR A 122 -17.58 23.43 18.93
N ARG A 123 -16.91 24.52 19.32
CA ARG A 123 -15.49 24.76 18.99
C ARG A 123 -14.60 23.66 19.58
N ILE A 124 -14.90 23.19 20.79
CA ILE A 124 -14.14 22.09 21.42
C ILE A 124 -14.18 20.82 20.57
N ARG A 125 -15.39 20.36 20.21
CA ARG A 125 -15.56 19.15 19.38
C ARG A 125 -14.84 19.29 18.03
N ARG A 126 -14.98 20.45 17.37
CA ARG A 126 -14.35 20.70 16.06
C ARG A 126 -12.84 20.71 16.15
N ASN A 127 -12.25 21.39 17.13
CA ASN A 127 -10.79 21.46 17.25
C ASN A 127 -10.16 20.12 17.63
N ILE A 128 -10.80 19.29 18.47
CA ILE A 128 -10.31 17.92 18.75
C ILE A 128 -10.23 17.11 17.45
N VAL A 129 -11.31 17.06 16.68
CA VAL A 129 -11.35 16.33 15.40
C VAL A 129 -10.34 16.91 14.40
N ARG A 130 -10.21 18.24 14.35
CA ARG A 130 -9.22 18.93 13.52
C ARG A 130 -7.80 18.52 13.88
N TYR A 131 -7.44 18.48 15.16
CA TYR A 131 -6.11 18.09 15.60
C TYR A 131 -5.76 16.64 15.27
N ILE A 132 -6.73 15.74 15.30
CA ILE A 132 -6.52 14.35 14.89
C ILE A 132 -6.28 14.24 13.39
N ASN A 133 -7.08 14.95 12.59
CA ASN A 133 -6.89 15.01 11.15
C ASN A 133 -5.59 15.72 10.77
N LEU A 134 -5.17 16.73 11.54
CA LEU A 134 -3.90 17.41 11.37
C LEU A 134 -2.73 16.44 11.65
N SER A 135 -2.79 15.71 12.77
CA SER A 135 -1.81 14.65 13.09
C SER A 135 -1.74 13.60 11.98
N TYR A 136 -2.90 13.15 11.48
CA TYR A 136 -3.00 12.22 10.37
C TYR A 136 -2.35 12.76 9.09
N CYS A 137 -2.60 14.01 8.72
CA CYS A 137 -2.02 14.63 7.52
C CYS A 137 -0.51 14.86 7.65
N ILE A 138 -0.03 15.29 8.83
CA ILE A 138 1.41 15.44 9.12
C ILE A 138 2.11 14.08 9.03
N ALA A 139 1.50 13.02 9.57
CA ALA A 139 2.01 11.67 9.47
C ALA A 139 2.08 11.19 8.02
N LEU A 140 0.96 11.27 7.31
CA LEU A 140 0.86 10.74 5.95
C LEU A 140 1.74 11.48 4.94
N ARG A 141 1.92 12.81 5.06
CA ARG A 141 2.84 13.53 4.15
C ARG A 141 4.31 13.12 4.32
N ALA A 142 4.67 12.55 5.48
CA ALA A 142 6.01 12.05 5.74
C ALA A 142 6.27 10.68 5.08
N ILE A 143 5.24 9.87 4.86
CA ILE A 143 5.38 8.49 4.35
C ILE A 143 4.81 8.27 2.94
N SER A 144 3.82 9.07 2.53
CA SER A 144 3.12 8.90 1.24
C SER A 144 3.47 10.01 0.27
N SER A 145 3.86 9.62 -0.95
CA SER A 145 4.13 10.55 -2.05
C SER A 145 2.89 11.34 -2.43
N ARG A 146 1.73 10.69 -2.57
CA ARG A 146 0.44 11.36 -2.88
C ARG A 146 0.06 12.39 -1.82
N ALA A 147 0.21 12.06 -0.54
CA ALA A 147 -0.05 13.00 0.55
C ALA A 147 0.94 14.17 0.54
N ARG A 148 2.21 13.92 0.21
CA ARG A 148 3.24 14.96 0.08
C ARG A 148 2.99 15.88 -1.11
N LEU A 149 2.51 15.36 -2.24
CA LEU A 149 2.11 16.19 -3.39
C LEU A 149 0.93 17.11 -3.04
N ARG A 150 -0.03 16.61 -2.25
CA ARG A 150 -1.17 17.41 -1.78
C ARG A 150 -0.79 18.46 -0.74
N PHE A 151 0.12 18.12 0.18
CA PHE A 151 0.61 19.02 1.22
C PHE A 151 2.15 19.11 1.22
N PRO A 152 2.76 19.79 0.22
CA PRO A 152 4.21 19.85 0.07
C PRO A 152 4.90 20.49 1.25
N THR A 153 4.30 21.54 1.81
CA THR A 153 4.81 22.27 2.97
C THR A 153 3.75 22.37 4.07
N GLU A 154 4.17 22.72 5.28
CA GLU A 154 3.24 22.88 6.42
C GLU A 154 2.29 24.07 6.20
N GLU A 155 2.69 25.08 5.43
CA GLU A 155 1.82 26.20 5.03
C GLU A 155 0.61 25.72 4.21
N HIS A 156 0.72 24.59 3.49
CA HIS A 156 -0.42 24.00 2.79
C HIS A 156 -1.43 23.39 3.76
N LEU A 157 -1.00 22.93 4.94
CA LEU A 157 -1.90 22.50 6.01
C LEU A 157 -2.66 23.70 6.61
N VAL A 158 -2.00 24.85 6.73
CA VAL A 158 -2.65 26.10 7.14
C VAL A 158 -3.67 26.55 6.09
N SER A 159 -3.26 26.58 4.82
CA SER A 159 -4.12 26.95 3.69
C SER A 159 -5.34 26.03 3.55
N ALA A 160 -5.19 24.75 3.91
CA ALA A 160 -6.28 23.77 3.94
C ALA A 160 -7.20 23.90 5.17
N GLY A 161 -6.92 24.82 6.09
CA GLY A 161 -7.71 25.03 7.31
C GLY A 161 -7.53 23.94 8.38
N LEU A 162 -6.48 23.11 8.25
CA LEU A 162 -6.16 22.07 9.23
C LEU A 162 -5.42 22.62 10.45
N MET A 163 -4.68 23.71 10.28
CA MET A 163 -3.85 24.35 11.29
C MET A 163 -4.00 25.86 11.18
N THR A 164 -3.96 26.59 12.29
CA THR A 164 -3.86 28.06 12.25
C THR A 164 -2.41 28.50 12.08
N GLN A 165 -2.17 29.77 11.71
CA GLN A 165 -0.80 30.29 11.66
C GLN A 165 -0.11 30.23 13.03
N GLU A 166 -0.84 30.59 14.09
CA GLU A 166 -0.34 30.52 15.48
C GLU A 166 0.06 29.10 15.88
N GLU A 167 -0.73 28.10 15.50
CA GLU A 167 -0.42 26.69 15.76
C GLU A 167 0.79 26.22 14.97
N LEU A 168 0.98 26.72 13.76
CA LEU A 168 2.18 26.43 12.95
C LEU A 168 3.44 27.00 13.62
N ASP A 169 3.37 28.22 14.13
CA ASP A 169 4.50 28.86 14.81
C ASP A 169 4.88 28.07 16.07
N ILE A 170 3.89 27.63 16.86
CA ILE A 170 4.10 26.74 18.02
C ILE A 170 4.70 25.41 17.58
N TYR A 171 4.13 24.77 16.55
CA TYR A 171 4.63 23.49 16.03
C TYR A 171 6.11 23.57 15.62
N ARG A 172 6.50 24.64 14.89
CA ARG A 172 7.89 24.86 14.46
C ARG A 172 8.86 25.16 15.59
N SER A 173 8.37 25.83 16.63
CA SER A 173 9.16 26.11 17.84
C SER A 173 9.35 24.88 18.74
N THR A 174 8.57 23.82 18.53
CA THR A 174 8.62 22.60 19.36
C THR A 174 9.85 21.77 19.04
N GLN A 175 10.64 21.45 20.08
CA GLN A 175 11.80 20.58 19.94
C GLN A 175 11.44 19.10 20.20
N PRO A 176 12.14 18.14 19.56
CA PRO A 176 13.20 18.32 18.56
C PRO A 176 12.65 18.61 17.15
N SER A 177 13.21 19.62 16.47
CA SER A 177 12.75 20.05 15.13
C SER A 177 13.19 19.13 13.98
N GLU A 178 14.12 18.21 14.24
CA GLU A 178 14.65 17.27 13.23
C GLU A 178 13.66 16.14 12.89
N TYR A 179 12.70 15.89 13.77
CA TYR A 179 11.76 14.78 13.62
C TYR A 179 10.40 15.28 13.13
N THR A 180 9.68 14.42 12.41
CA THR A 180 8.27 14.70 12.10
C THR A 180 7.45 14.54 13.38
N LEU A 181 7.09 15.65 14.02
CA LEU A 181 6.36 15.68 15.29
C LEU A 181 4.84 15.48 15.11
N TYR A 182 4.44 14.46 14.35
CA TYR A 182 3.02 14.17 14.07
C TYR A 182 2.15 13.98 15.32
N PHE A 183 2.75 13.66 16.47
CA PHE A 183 2.03 13.47 17.73
C PHE A 183 1.66 14.79 18.44
N VAL A 184 2.27 15.93 18.08
CA VAL A 184 2.04 17.22 18.76
C VAL A 184 0.56 17.65 18.71
N PRO A 185 -0.14 17.60 17.57
CA PRO A 185 -1.57 17.86 17.55
C PRO A 185 -2.39 16.93 18.46
N LEU A 186 -1.97 15.67 18.64
CA LEU A 186 -2.66 14.74 19.54
C LEU A 186 -2.51 15.14 21.01
N VAL A 187 -1.37 15.75 21.39
CA VAL A 187 -1.20 16.34 22.72
C VAL A 187 -2.14 17.53 22.91
N TRP A 188 -2.30 18.38 21.89
CA TRP A 188 -3.28 19.48 21.95
C TRP A 188 -4.72 18.97 22.04
N ALA A 189 -5.04 17.87 21.36
CA ALA A 189 -6.36 17.22 21.48
C ALA A 189 -6.60 16.69 22.90
N LEU A 190 -5.59 16.10 23.55
CA LEU A 190 -5.69 15.63 24.94
C LEU A 190 -5.88 16.79 25.93
N ASP A 191 -5.11 17.87 25.78
CA ASP A 191 -5.26 19.08 26.60
C ASP A 191 -6.68 19.67 26.47
N MET A 192 -7.24 19.66 25.26
CA MET A 192 -8.61 20.07 25.03
C MET A 192 -9.67 19.18 25.71
N VAL A 193 -9.44 17.87 25.79
CA VAL A 193 -10.32 16.96 26.54
C VAL A 193 -10.28 17.32 28.03
N THR A 194 -9.11 17.59 28.58
CA THR A 194 -8.95 18.03 29.98
C THR A 194 -9.67 19.36 30.23
N LYS A 195 -9.48 20.36 29.37
CA LYS A 195 -10.19 21.65 29.47
C LYS A 195 -11.71 21.50 29.38
N ALA A 196 -12.20 20.63 28.49
CA ALA A 196 -13.63 20.35 28.38
C ALA A 196 -14.22 19.69 29.63
N ARG A 197 -13.39 18.96 30.39
CA ARG A 197 -13.76 18.40 31.70
C ARG A 197 -13.81 19.48 32.77
N GLU A 198 -12.79 20.33 32.85
CA GLU A 198 -12.71 21.46 33.79
C GLU A 198 -13.87 22.45 33.58
N GLU A 199 -14.22 22.72 32.32
CA GLU A 199 -15.34 23.59 31.94
C GLU A 199 -16.72 22.91 32.09
N GLY A 200 -16.77 21.64 32.51
CA GLY A 200 -18.02 20.91 32.79
C GLY A 200 -18.78 20.40 31.55
N TYR A 201 -18.24 20.56 30.34
CA TYR A 201 -18.85 20.02 29.11
C TYR A 201 -18.73 18.49 29.03
N ILE A 202 -17.67 17.93 29.62
CA ILE A 202 -17.53 16.49 29.87
C ILE A 202 -17.86 16.20 31.33
N ARG A 203 -18.91 15.40 31.57
CA ARG A 203 -19.55 15.29 32.89
C ARG A 203 -18.89 14.30 33.84
N PHE A 204 -18.17 13.30 33.33
CA PHE A 204 -17.64 12.20 34.13
C PHE A 204 -16.25 11.78 33.67
N ASP A 205 -15.40 11.38 34.61
CA ASP A 205 -13.98 11.09 34.36
C ASP A 205 -13.78 9.87 33.44
N ARG A 206 -14.73 8.93 33.46
CA ARG A 206 -14.72 7.79 32.54
C ARG A 206 -14.76 8.20 31.06
N ALA A 207 -15.43 9.32 30.72
CA ALA A 207 -15.41 9.82 29.34
C ALA A 207 -14.04 10.38 28.96
N VAL A 208 -13.36 11.06 29.89
CA VAL A 208 -11.99 11.56 29.70
C VAL A 208 -11.04 10.39 29.45
N GLU A 209 -11.14 9.32 30.23
CA GLU A 209 -10.34 8.11 30.05
C GLU A 209 -10.58 7.46 28.68
N ILE A 210 -11.85 7.30 28.27
CA ILE A 210 -12.20 6.73 26.96
C ILE A 210 -11.64 7.58 25.83
N LEU A 211 -11.85 8.89 25.85
CA LEU A 211 -11.34 9.81 24.82
C LEU A 211 -9.81 9.79 24.76
N THR A 212 -9.15 9.78 25.92
CA THR A 212 -7.69 9.70 26.02
C THR A 212 -7.16 8.40 25.42
N ASN A 213 -7.77 7.26 25.75
CA ASN A 213 -7.38 5.95 25.22
C ASN A 213 -7.56 5.86 23.71
N GLU A 214 -8.60 6.48 23.16
CA GLU A 214 -8.80 6.49 21.71
C GLU A 214 -7.81 7.41 20.99
N ILE A 215 -7.48 8.57 21.55
CA ILE A 215 -6.44 9.46 20.99
C ILE A 215 -5.06 8.76 21.03
N THR A 216 -4.71 8.09 22.13
CA THR A 216 -3.45 7.36 22.24
C THR A 216 -3.44 6.12 21.34
N SER A 217 -4.57 5.43 21.16
CA SER A 217 -4.70 4.35 20.17
C SER A 217 -4.49 4.85 18.74
N PHE A 218 -5.05 6.01 18.39
CA PHE A 218 -4.84 6.68 17.11
C PHE A 218 -3.34 7.01 16.90
N ARG A 219 -2.68 7.55 17.94
CA ARG A 219 -1.24 7.80 17.94
C ARG A 219 -0.43 6.53 17.71
N SER A 220 -0.76 5.43 18.40
CA SER A 220 -0.06 4.16 18.27
C SER A 220 -0.17 3.61 16.85
N LYS A 221 -1.35 3.69 16.23
CA LYS A 221 -1.59 3.31 14.84
C LYS A 221 -0.74 4.11 13.84
N LEU A 222 -0.68 5.44 13.99
CA LEU A 222 0.23 6.27 13.20
C LEU A 222 1.70 5.86 13.43
N GLY A 223 2.09 5.62 14.68
CA GLY A 223 3.43 5.16 15.04
C GLY A 223 3.80 3.81 14.41
N THR A 224 2.84 2.88 14.34
CA THR A 224 3.02 1.60 13.64
C THR A 224 3.33 1.82 12.16
N ILE A 225 2.59 2.69 11.47
CA ILE A 225 2.86 2.97 10.05
C ILE A 225 4.23 3.63 9.86
N PHE A 226 4.60 4.59 10.71
CA PHE A 226 5.95 5.18 10.71
C PHE A 226 7.04 4.13 10.93
N ALA A 227 6.79 3.13 11.79
CA ALA A 227 7.75 2.06 12.02
C ALA A 227 7.93 1.18 10.77
N TYR A 228 6.87 0.94 9.99
CA TYR A 228 6.98 0.20 8.72
C TYR A 228 7.76 0.98 7.64
N ASP A 229 7.57 2.30 7.58
CA ASP A 229 8.31 3.19 6.66
C ASP A 229 9.80 3.27 7.04
N TRP A 230 10.09 3.39 8.34
CA TRP A 230 11.47 3.44 8.83
C TRP A 230 12.18 2.08 8.71
N VAL A 231 11.50 0.99 9.10
CA VAL A 231 12.05 -0.37 9.14
C VAL A 231 11.49 -1.20 8.00
N ASN A 232 12.15 -1.06 6.85
CA ASN A 232 11.90 -1.84 5.64
C ASN A 232 12.37 -3.31 5.77
N PRO A 233 11.88 -4.23 4.93
CA PRO A 233 12.51 -5.54 4.78
C PRO A 233 14.03 -5.38 4.55
N PRO A 234 14.89 -6.18 5.21
CA PRO A 234 16.33 -6.01 5.09
C PRO A 234 16.78 -5.99 3.63
N LEU A 235 17.57 -4.98 3.25
CA LEU A 235 18.01 -4.81 1.87
C LEU A 235 18.69 -6.06 1.31
N VAL A 236 19.52 -6.72 2.13
CA VAL A 236 20.18 -7.98 1.78
C VAL A 236 19.17 -9.06 1.38
N TYR A 237 17.99 -9.12 2.00
CA TYR A 237 16.98 -10.11 1.69
C TYR A 237 16.34 -9.82 0.34
N THR A 238 15.92 -8.57 0.10
CA THR A 238 15.42 -8.11 -1.20
C THR A 238 16.44 -8.36 -2.31
N GLN A 239 17.72 -8.01 -2.10
CA GLN A 239 18.80 -8.26 -3.06
C GLN A 239 19.00 -9.75 -3.33
N THR A 240 18.99 -10.59 -2.30
CA THR A 240 19.16 -12.05 -2.44
C THR A 240 18.08 -12.65 -3.32
N VAL A 241 16.82 -12.27 -3.10
CA VAL A 241 15.67 -12.75 -3.88
C VAL A 241 15.78 -12.28 -5.34
N THR A 242 16.12 -11.01 -5.55
CA THR A 242 16.31 -10.43 -6.88
C THR A 242 17.44 -11.10 -7.65
N ILE A 243 18.59 -11.35 -7.01
CA ILE A 243 19.71 -12.08 -7.60
C ILE A 243 19.31 -13.51 -7.96
N ALA A 244 18.57 -14.19 -7.08
CA ALA A 244 18.11 -15.55 -7.35
C ALA A 244 17.18 -15.61 -8.57
N VAL A 245 16.20 -14.70 -8.67
CA VAL A 245 15.25 -14.66 -9.79
C VAL A 245 15.92 -14.21 -11.09
N TYR A 246 16.67 -13.10 -11.09
CA TYR A 246 17.34 -12.61 -12.30
C TYR A 246 18.51 -13.48 -12.72
N GLY A 247 19.24 -14.08 -11.79
CA GLY A 247 20.27 -15.07 -12.08
C GLY A 247 19.68 -16.31 -12.77
N TYR A 248 18.55 -16.80 -12.26
CA TYR A 248 17.79 -17.89 -12.89
C TYR A 248 17.36 -17.53 -14.32
N PHE A 249 16.77 -16.36 -14.56
CA PHE A 249 16.38 -15.98 -15.91
C PHE A 249 17.57 -15.66 -16.82
N GLY A 250 18.68 -15.19 -16.27
CA GLY A 250 19.95 -15.01 -16.98
C GLY A 250 20.47 -16.33 -17.55
N THR A 251 20.42 -17.42 -16.78
CA THR A 251 20.80 -18.76 -17.28
C THR A 251 19.73 -19.34 -18.21
N CYS A 252 18.44 -19.04 -18.00
CA CYS A 252 17.34 -19.44 -18.89
C CYS A 252 17.51 -18.93 -20.32
N LEU A 253 18.09 -17.74 -20.52
CA LEU A 253 18.35 -17.18 -21.86
C LEU A 253 19.20 -18.11 -22.74
N LEU A 254 20.07 -18.91 -22.12
CA LEU A 254 20.89 -19.93 -22.78
C LEU A 254 20.21 -21.30 -22.72
N ALA A 255 19.75 -21.70 -21.53
CA ALA A 255 19.16 -23.02 -21.32
C ALA A 255 17.92 -23.31 -22.18
N TRP A 256 17.17 -22.28 -22.58
CA TRP A 256 15.93 -22.45 -23.36
C TRP A 256 16.14 -22.27 -24.87
N GLN A 257 17.38 -22.12 -25.33
CA GLN A 257 17.68 -22.02 -26.75
C GLN A 257 17.38 -23.36 -27.44
N TYR A 258 16.66 -23.30 -28.55
CA TYR A 258 16.48 -24.47 -29.40
C TYR A 258 17.77 -24.75 -30.17
N LEU A 259 18.29 -25.97 -29.99
CA LEU A 259 19.51 -26.46 -30.62
C LEU A 259 19.16 -27.23 -31.91
N ASP A 260 20.16 -27.47 -32.75
CA ASP A 260 20.02 -28.25 -33.99
C ASP A 260 19.55 -29.70 -33.71
N PRO A 261 18.32 -30.08 -34.12
CA PRO A 261 17.78 -31.41 -33.87
C PRO A 261 18.59 -32.53 -34.55
N SER A 262 19.35 -32.22 -35.60
CA SER A 262 20.18 -33.21 -36.30
C SER A 262 21.31 -33.75 -35.43
N LYS A 263 21.74 -32.99 -34.40
CA LYS A 263 22.77 -33.39 -33.44
C LYS A 263 22.25 -34.40 -32.40
N LYS A 264 20.93 -34.56 -32.27
CA LYS A 264 20.26 -35.53 -31.37
C LYS A 264 20.72 -35.41 -29.90
N TYR A 265 20.81 -34.18 -29.40
CA TYR A 265 21.02 -33.95 -27.97
C TYR A 265 19.76 -34.37 -27.19
N GLU A 266 19.94 -35.06 -26.06
CA GLU A 266 18.84 -35.49 -25.21
C GLU A 266 17.98 -34.28 -24.79
N GLY A 267 16.66 -34.37 -24.99
CA GLY A 267 15.70 -33.31 -24.68
C GLY A 267 15.64 -32.15 -25.69
N HIS A 268 16.39 -32.21 -26.80
CA HIS A 268 16.44 -31.17 -27.83
C HIS A 268 16.06 -31.70 -29.23
N ASP A 269 15.03 -32.55 -29.30
CA ASP A 269 14.60 -33.19 -30.56
C ASP A 269 13.70 -32.32 -31.44
N VAL A 270 13.18 -31.21 -30.90
CA VAL A 270 12.19 -30.35 -31.56
C VAL A 270 12.66 -28.90 -31.51
N ASP A 271 12.49 -28.19 -32.62
CA ASP A 271 12.76 -26.76 -32.72
C ASP A 271 11.48 -25.99 -33.05
N ILE A 272 10.95 -25.25 -32.07
CA ILE A 272 9.72 -24.44 -32.20
C ILE A 272 10.07 -22.94 -32.29
N TYR A 273 11.37 -22.58 -32.27
CA TYR A 273 11.91 -21.22 -32.19
C TYR A 273 11.56 -20.45 -30.91
N VAL A 274 10.30 -20.46 -30.49
CA VAL A 274 9.75 -19.71 -29.35
C VAL A 274 9.54 -20.63 -28.15
N PRO A 275 10.15 -20.35 -26.99
CA PRO A 275 10.07 -21.22 -25.82
C PRO A 275 8.77 -20.95 -25.04
N ILE A 276 7.61 -21.35 -25.58
CA ILE A 276 6.27 -20.99 -25.05
C ILE A 276 6.14 -21.31 -23.55
N PHE A 277 6.52 -22.52 -23.12
CA PHE A 277 6.44 -22.90 -21.71
C PHE A 277 7.48 -22.18 -20.83
N GLY A 278 8.64 -21.81 -21.39
CA GLY A 278 9.62 -20.95 -20.73
C GLY A 278 9.06 -19.54 -20.49
N LEU A 279 8.40 -18.97 -21.50
CA LEU A 279 7.72 -17.68 -21.39
C LEU A 279 6.57 -17.72 -20.36
N LEU A 280 5.85 -18.84 -20.25
CA LEU A 280 4.86 -19.02 -19.19
C LEU A 280 5.50 -19.04 -17.79
N ARG A 281 6.64 -19.73 -17.63
CA ARG A 281 7.43 -19.71 -16.38
C ARG A 281 7.97 -18.31 -16.06
N PHE A 282 8.32 -17.54 -17.09
CA PHE A 282 8.69 -16.14 -16.96
C PHE A 282 7.58 -15.31 -16.32
N PHE A 283 6.37 -15.37 -16.87
CA PHE A 283 5.21 -14.68 -16.29
C PHE A 283 4.94 -15.12 -14.85
N PHE A 284 5.13 -16.40 -14.53
CA PHE A 284 4.94 -16.90 -13.17
C PHE A 284 5.97 -16.30 -12.19
N TYR A 285 7.27 -16.46 -12.41
CA TYR A 285 8.27 -16.03 -11.43
C TYR A 285 8.53 -14.52 -11.44
N ILE A 286 8.64 -13.88 -12.61
CA ILE A 286 8.80 -12.42 -12.68
C ILE A 286 7.52 -11.74 -12.23
N GLY A 287 6.35 -12.25 -12.63
CA GLY A 287 5.07 -11.74 -12.13
C GLY A 287 4.96 -11.85 -10.62
N TRP A 288 5.40 -12.97 -10.04
CA TRP A 288 5.36 -13.16 -8.59
C TRP A 288 6.37 -12.26 -7.85
N LEU A 289 7.55 -11.99 -8.42
CA LEU A 289 8.46 -10.97 -7.92
C LEU A 289 7.84 -9.56 -8.01
N LYS A 290 7.17 -9.24 -9.12
CA LYS A 290 6.45 -7.96 -9.29
C LYS A 290 5.32 -7.76 -8.28
N VAL A 291 4.68 -8.83 -7.81
CA VAL A 291 3.73 -8.73 -6.68
C VAL A 291 4.44 -8.15 -5.45
N ALA A 292 5.60 -8.68 -5.06
CA ALA A 292 6.35 -8.11 -3.94
C ALA A 292 6.82 -6.68 -4.22
N GLU A 293 7.31 -6.39 -5.43
CA GLU A 293 7.74 -5.04 -5.83
C GLU A 293 6.61 -4.01 -5.71
N SER A 294 5.39 -4.36 -6.13
CA SER A 294 4.22 -3.47 -6.06
C SER A 294 3.65 -3.28 -4.64
N LEU A 295 3.95 -4.19 -3.71
CA LEU A 295 3.38 -4.17 -2.35
C LEU A 295 4.38 -3.75 -1.28
N ILE A 296 5.67 -3.64 -1.62
CA ILE A 296 6.73 -3.33 -0.66
C ILE A 296 6.55 -1.95 -0.01
N ASN A 297 6.03 -0.98 -0.78
CA ASN A 297 5.67 0.34 -0.30
C ASN A 297 4.27 0.73 -0.79
N PRO A 298 3.20 0.45 -0.02
CA PRO A 298 1.82 0.72 -0.45
C PRO A 298 1.40 2.20 -0.35
N PHE A 299 2.30 3.10 0.02
CA PHE A 299 2.05 4.54 0.17
C PHE A 299 2.53 5.36 -1.03
N GLY A 300 2.97 4.69 -2.10
CA GLY A 300 3.46 5.29 -3.32
C GLY A 300 2.36 5.77 -4.28
N GLU A 301 2.64 5.64 -5.58
CA GLU A 301 1.77 6.09 -6.66
C GLU A 301 1.29 4.96 -7.57
N ASP A 302 1.61 3.71 -7.24
CA ASP A 302 1.20 2.56 -8.01
C ASP A 302 -0.32 2.42 -8.05
N VAL A 303 -0.78 1.68 -9.06
CA VAL A 303 -2.19 1.55 -9.36
C VAL A 303 -2.95 0.87 -8.21
N ASP A 304 -2.28 -0.03 -7.48
CA ASP A 304 -2.82 -0.81 -6.37
C ASP A 304 -2.33 -0.34 -4.98
N ASP A 305 -1.65 0.81 -4.93
CA ASP A 305 -1.33 1.47 -3.67
C ASP A 305 -2.59 1.97 -2.97
N PHE A 306 -2.46 2.24 -1.67
CA PHE A 306 -3.56 2.76 -0.87
C PHE A 306 -4.02 4.13 -1.40
N GLU A 307 -5.34 4.35 -1.40
CA GLU A 307 -5.93 5.65 -1.77
C GLU A 307 -5.82 6.66 -0.64
N ILE A 308 -4.59 7.03 -0.30
CA ILE A 308 -4.30 7.96 0.80
C ILE A 308 -4.98 9.31 0.59
N GLU A 309 -4.99 9.82 -0.64
CA GLU A 309 -5.66 11.08 -0.98
C GLU A 309 -7.16 11.03 -0.70
N TYR A 310 -7.83 9.95 -1.09
CA TYR A 310 -9.25 9.72 -0.78
C TYR A 310 -9.49 9.62 0.72
N LEU A 311 -8.64 8.89 1.46
CA LEU A 311 -8.77 8.76 2.90
C LEU A 311 -8.62 10.11 3.62
N ILE A 312 -7.65 10.94 3.19
CA ILE A 312 -7.49 12.30 3.69
C ILE A 312 -8.76 13.10 3.41
N GLU A 313 -9.23 13.16 2.17
CA GLU A 313 -10.41 13.94 1.81
C GLU A 313 -11.66 13.51 2.57
N ARG A 314 -11.89 12.20 2.66
CA ARG A 314 -12.99 11.62 3.39
C ARG A 314 -12.94 12.00 4.88
N ASN A 315 -11.76 11.96 5.50
CA ASN A 315 -11.57 12.33 6.90
C ASN A 315 -11.75 13.84 7.13
N LEU A 316 -11.35 14.68 6.16
CA LEU A 316 -11.56 16.13 6.19
C LEU A 316 -13.04 16.50 5.98
N GLN A 317 -13.75 15.82 5.10
CA GLN A 317 -15.19 16.02 4.91
C GLN A 317 -15.98 15.62 6.16
N PHE A 318 -15.56 14.57 6.86
CA PHE A 318 -16.15 14.18 8.15
C PHE A 318 -15.97 15.26 9.24
N PHE A 319 -14.89 16.04 9.17
CA PHE A 319 -14.68 17.22 10.02
C PHE A 319 -15.58 18.41 9.63
N LEU A 320 -15.86 18.58 8.33
CA LEU A 320 -16.70 19.67 7.81
C LEU A 320 -18.20 19.39 7.95
N LEU A 321 -18.61 18.13 7.89
CA LEU A 321 -19.94 17.69 8.28
C LEU A 321 -20.16 18.15 9.71
N PRO A 322 -21.20 18.97 9.98
CA PRO A 322 -21.44 19.40 11.33
C PRO A 322 -21.68 18.13 12.15
N LEU A 323 -20.84 17.87 13.16
CA LEU A 323 -21.16 16.92 14.22
C LEU A 323 -22.56 17.24 14.81
N ILE A 324 -22.96 18.51 14.68
CA ILE A 324 -24.31 19.04 14.88
C ILE A 324 -25.36 18.35 14.00
N LEU A 325 -25.12 18.03 12.73
CA LEU A 325 -26.06 17.34 11.83
C LEU A 325 -26.26 15.89 12.25
N LEU A 326 -25.22 15.23 12.79
CA LEU A 326 -25.29 13.90 13.40
C LEU A 326 -26.04 13.93 14.74
N LEU A 327 -25.78 14.95 15.57
CA LEU A 327 -26.55 15.24 16.79
C LEU A 327 -28.00 15.61 16.49
N ILE A 328 -28.26 16.39 15.43
CA ILE A 328 -29.60 16.77 14.96
C ILE A 328 -30.31 15.56 14.39
N LEU A 329 -29.66 14.70 13.60
CA LEU A 329 -30.24 13.43 13.12
C LEU A 329 -30.57 12.50 14.29
N LEU A 330 -29.67 12.39 15.28
CA LEU A 330 -29.92 11.63 16.50
C LEU A 330 -31.06 12.24 17.32
N LEU A 331 -31.11 13.56 17.47
CA LEU A 331 -32.19 14.26 18.15
C LEU A 331 -33.51 14.14 17.39
N ILE A 332 -33.54 14.22 16.06
CA ILE A 332 -34.72 14.01 15.21
C ILE A 332 -35.23 12.58 15.36
N LEU A 333 -34.33 11.59 15.44
CA LEU A 333 -34.70 10.19 15.67
C LEU A 333 -35.16 9.95 17.11
N HIS A 334 -34.58 10.62 18.10
CA HIS A 334 -34.92 10.43 19.52
C HIS A 334 -36.14 11.25 19.96
N TRP A 335 -36.44 12.37 19.28
CA TRP A 335 -37.61 13.24 19.47
C TRP A 335 -38.74 12.96 18.48
N ASN A 336 -38.75 11.80 17.84
CA ASN A 336 -39.95 11.26 17.20
C ASN A 336 -40.53 10.06 17.98
N PRO A 337 -41.02 10.23 19.23
CA PRO A 337 -41.95 9.27 19.81
C PRO A 337 -43.36 9.34 19.18
N CYS A 338 -43.61 10.25 18.23
CA CYS A 338 -44.94 10.50 17.67
C CYS A 338 -45.27 9.77 16.34
N VAL A 339 -44.47 8.80 15.87
CA VAL A 339 -44.79 8.01 14.66
C VAL A 339 -45.16 6.55 14.97
N TYR A 340 -45.51 6.24 16.23
CA TYR A 340 -46.18 4.98 16.60
C TYR A 340 -47.52 5.23 17.29
N VAL A 341 -48.34 6.17 16.78
CA VAL A 341 -49.79 6.19 17.06
C VAL A 341 -50.48 6.78 15.82
N VAL A 342 -51.52 6.10 15.33
CA VAL A 342 -52.40 6.43 14.18
C VAL A 342 -51.70 6.32 12.82
N TRP A 343 -51.91 5.31 11.96
CA TRP A 343 -53.08 4.49 11.63
C TRP A 343 -52.70 3.02 11.45
#